data_AF-A0A7V3JLK9-F1
#
_entry.id   AF-A0A7V3JLK9-F1
#
_cell.length_a   1.000
_cell.length_b   1.000
_cell.length_c   1.000
_cell.angle_alpha   90.00
_cell.angle_beta   90.00
_cell.angle_gamma   90.00
#
_symmetry.space_group_name_H-M   'P 1'
#
loop_
_entity.id
_entity.type
_entity.pdbx_description
1 polymer ?
#
loop_
_entity_poly.entity_id
_entity_poly.type
_entity_poly.pdbx_seq_one_letter_code
_entity_poly.pdbx_strand_id
1 'polypeptide(L)'
;MGQRPACPGGRSGGFGYPIMRRSLFWQLFRSSLAAVFAAAIGAAAVWLVWRSALGALAAGLAAGVGVAAMVAARLVRQTGRFLHHLGRTLERYARGDLGHKVPLPDPEELAELASAVNRLGNALQSRMQELVRQWNEREAILASMAEGVLAVDQDERILSRNAAAAELIGVSREQAVGRSLQEVVRNPALQRLVSDVLRRQAAASDEIQLLQSPEEPRLLHAQGSVLYDAAENPHGALVVLHDLTRLKQLENVRRDFVANVSHELKTP
;
A
#
# COMPACT_ATOMS: atom_id res chain seq x y z
N MET A 1 -58.36 -92.58 -56.88
CA MET A 1 -59.14 -92.83 -58.10
C MET A 1 -58.31 -92.38 -59.30
N GLY A 2 -58.10 -93.24 -60.30
CA GLY A 2 -57.52 -92.89 -61.61
C GLY A 2 -55.99 -92.80 -61.66
N GLN A 3 -55.25 -93.86 -62.02
CA GLN A 3 -55.00 -94.40 -63.37
C GLN A 3 -53.83 -93.73 -64.13
N ARG A 4 -52.78 -94.55 -64.30
CA ARG A 4 -51.70 -94.56 -65.34
C ARG A 4 -52.28 -94.38 -66.77
N PRO A 5 -51.53 -94.06 -67.86
CA PRO A 5 -50.31 -94.77 -68.31
C PRO A 5 -49.28 -93.97 -69.21
N ALA A 6 -48.04 -94.46 -69.38
CA ALA A 6 -47.41 -95.11 -70.56
C ALA A 6 -46.52 -94.22 -71.48
N CYS A 7 -45.19 -94.49 -71.42
CA CYS A 7 -44.15 -94.78 -72.46
C CYS A 7 -44.31 -94.35 -73.94
N PRO A 8 -43.23 -94.30 -74.78
CA PRO A 8 -41.96 -95.06 -74.72
C PRO A 8 -40.64 -94.28 -75.04
N GLY A 9 -39.46 -94.78 -74.62
CA GLY A 9 -38.42 -95.43 -75.48
C GLY A 9 -37.46 -94.42 -76.14
N GLY A 10 -36.13 -94.48 -76.12
CA GLY A 10 -35.10 -95.39 -75.61
C GLY A 10 -33.77 -95.03 -76.34
N ARG A 11 -32.61 -95.10 -75.67
CA ARG A 11 -31.30 -95.54 -76.23
C ARG A 11 -30.16 -95.45 -75.19
N SER A 12 -29.63 -96.62 -74.88
CA SER A 12 -28.20 -97.02 -74.74
C SER A 12 -27.12 -96.00 -74.36
N GLY A 13 -26.38 -96.35 -73.30
CA GLY A 13 -25.05 -95.86 -72.90
C GLY A 13 -25.00 -95.73 -71.38
N GLY A 14 -24.49 -96.66 -70.57
CA GLY A 14 -23.26 -97.43 -70.74
C GLY A 14 -22.06 -96.57 -70.36
N PHE A 15 -21.74 -96.45 -69.06
CA PHE A 15 -20.38 -96.31 -68.50
C PHE A 15 -20.44 -96.31 -66.96
N GLY A 16 -19.62 -97.16 -66.35
CA GLY A 16 -19.49 -97.31 -64.90
C GLY A 16 -18.34 -96.50 -64.29
N TYR A 17 -18.47 -96.34 -62.95
CA TYR A 17 -17.48 -95.97 -61.91
C TYR A 17 -17.04 -94.49 -61.80
N PRO A 18 -16.58 -93.99 -60.62
CA PRO A 18 -16.41 -94.64 -59.31
C PRO A 18 -16.96 -93.86 -58.07
N ILE A 19 -17.09 -94.55 -56.93
CA ILE A 19 -17.55 -94.06 -55.61
C ILE A 19 -16.43 -93.30 -54.84
N MET A 20 -15.36 -92.89 -55.51
CA MET A 20 -14.08 -92.47 -54.91
C MET A 20 -13.90 -90.96 -54.71
N ARG A 21 -14.96 -90.14 -54.83
CA ARG A 21 -14.90 -88.66 -54.68
C ARG A 21 -15.36 -88.10 -53.32
N ARG A 22 -16.00 -88.91 -52.47
CA ARG A 22 -16.57 -88.44 -51.19
C ARG A 22 -15.52 -88.25 -50.08
N SER A 23 -14.44 -89.04 -50.07
CA SER A 23 -13.34 -88.92 -49.10
C SER A 23 -12.45 -87.71 -49.39
N LEU A 24 -12.21 -87.41 -50.67
CA LEU A 24 -11.38 -86.27 -51.10
C LEU A 24 -12.04 -84.92 -50.75
N PHE A 25 -13.37 -84.83 -50.90
CA PHE A 25 -14.13 -83.63 -50.51
C PHE A 25 -14.04 -83.36 -49.00
N TRP A 26 -14.23 -84.39 -48.16
CA TRP A 26 -14.12 -84.23 -46.70
C TRP A 26 -12.68 -83.96 -46.22
N GLN A 27 -11.66 -84.44 -46.95
CA GLN A 27 -10.26 -84.10 -46.68
C GLN A 27 -9.95 -82.64 -47.02
N LEU A 28 -10.34 -82.17 -48.20
CA LEU A 28 -10.16 -80.76 -48.61
C LEU A 28 -10.96 -79.80 -47.72
N PHE A 29 -12.18 -80.17 -47.35
CA PHE A 29 -13.01 -79.39 -46.43
C PHE A 29 -12.40 -79.28 -45.03
N ARG A 30 -11.82 -80.38 -44.49
CA ARG A 30 -11.11 -80.36 -43.20
C ARG A 30 -9.85 -79.48 -43.23
N SER A 31 -9.06 -79.52 -44.31
CA SER A 31 -7.87 -78.66 -44.43
C SER A 31 -8.23 -77.17 -44.57
N SER A 32 -9.28 -76.85 -45.32
CA SER A 32 -9.76 -75.47 -45.45
C SER A 32 -10.33 -74.94 -44.15
N LEU A 33 -11.11 -75.76 -43.41
CA LEU A 33 -11.63 -75.40 -42.10
C LEU A 33 -10.49 -75.14 -41.10
N ALA A 34 -9.48 -76.01 -41.06
CA ALA A 34 -8.31 -75.83 -40.21
C ALA A 34 -7.53 -74.54 -40.53
N ALA A 35 -7.39 -74.20 -41.81
CA ALA A 35 -6.74 -72.96 -42.25
C ALA A 35 -7.53 -71.71 -41.80
N VAL A 36 -8.86 -71.74 -41.87
CA VAL A 36 -9.73 -70.64 -41.40
C VAL A 36 -9.65 -70.48 -39.89
N PHE A 37 -9.66 -71.57 -39.12
CA PHE A 37 -9.49 -71.52 -37.67
C PHE A 37 -8.10 -70.99 -37.27
N ALA A 38 -7.04 -71.43 -37.94
CA ALA A 38 -5.69 -70.92 -37.69
C ALA A 38 -5.57 -69.41 -37.99
N ALA A 39 -6.17 -68.94 -39.10
CA ALA A 39 -6.22 -67.52 -39.44
C ALA A 39 -7.03 -66.70 -38.42
N ALA A 40 -8.16 -67.23 -37.96
CA ALA A 40 -9.00 -66.57 -36.95
C ALA A 40 -8.28 -66.46 -35.59
N ILE A 41 -7.56 -67.51 -35.17
CA ILE A 41 -6.73 -67.50 -33.95
C ILE A 41 -5.59 -66.48 -34.09
N GLY A 42 -4.92 -66.45 -35.25
CA GLY A 42 -3.88 -65.45 -35.54
C GLY A 42 -4.40 -64.02 -35.49
N ALA A 43 -5.56 -63.75 -36.10
CA ALA A 43 -6.22 -62.45 -36.06
C ALA A 43 -6.63 -62.04 -34.64
N ALA A 44 -7.16 -62.98 -33.84
CA ALA A 44 -7.52 -62.74 -32.44
C ALA A 44 -6.28 -62.44 -31.58
N ALA A 45 -5.16 -63.14 -31.79
CA ALA A 45 -3.90 -62.89 -31.10
C ALA A 45 -3.33 -61.49 -31.46
N VAL A 46 -3.31 -61.13 -32.74
CA VAL A 46 -2.90 -59.80 -33.20
C VAL A 46 -3.80 -58.71 -32.61
N TRP A 47 -5.12 -58.91 -32.63
CA TRP A 47 -6.08 -57.98 -32.05
C TRP A 47 -5.89 -57.80 -30.54
N LEU A 48 -5.61 -58.88 -29.79
CA LEU A 48 -5.33 -58.83 -28.36
C LEU A 48 -4.06 -58.03 -28.05
N VAL A 49 -2.98 -58.27 -28.80
CA VAL A 49 -1.72 -57.53 -28.67
C VAL A 49 -1.93 -56.04 -28.95
N TRP A 50 -2.60 -55.69 -30.06
CA TRP A 50 -2.91 -54.30 -30.39
C TRP A 50 -3.78 -53.62 -29.32
N ARG A 51 -4.77 -54.31 -28.75
CA ARG A 51 -5.64 -53.77 -27.69
C ARG A 51 -4.87 -53.50 -26.40
N SER A 52 -3.96 -54.40 -25.99
CA SER A 52 -3.08 -54.16 -24.84
C SER A 52 -2.10 -53.02 -25.06
N ALA A 53 -1.55 -52.88 -26.28
CA ALA A 53 -0.65 -51.80 -26.65
C ALA A 53 -1.35 -50.43 -26.63
N LEU A 54 -2.56 -50.35 -27.19
CA LEU A 54 -3.38 -49.13 -27.11
C LEU A 54 -3.72 -48.77 -25.65
N GLY A 55 -4.07 -49.77 -24.83
CA GLY A 55 -4.37 -49.55 -23.41
C GLY A 55 -3.18 -48.99 -22.63
N ALA A 56 -1.98 -49.54 -22.85
CA ALA A 56 -0.75 -49.06 -22.22
C ALA A 56 -0.41 -47.62 -22.67
N LEU A 57 -0.56 -47.30 -23.96
CA LEU A 57 -0.36 -45.95 -24.48
C LEU A 57 -1.36 -44.94 -23.88
N ALA A 58 -2.65 -45.31 -23.83
CA ALA A 58 -3.68 -44.47 -23.24
C ALA A 58 -3.43 -44.23 -21.75
N ALA A 59 -3.04 -45.26 -21.00
CA ALA A 59 -2.68 -45.14 -19.59
C ALA A 59 -1.45 -44.24 -19.38
N GLY A 60 -0.43 -44.37 -20.23
CA GLY A 60 0.75 -43.51 -20.20
C GLY A 60 0.43 -42.04 -20.48
N LEU A 61 -0.41 -41.77 -21.49
CA LEU A 61 -0.89 -40.41 -21.80
C LEU A 61 -1.72 -39.84 -20.64
N ALA A 62 -2.64 -40.61 -20.07
CA ALA A 62 -3.45 -40.18 -18.94
C ALA A 62 -2.58 -39.86 -17.72
N ALA A 63 -1.57 -40.68 -17.42
CA ALA A 63 -0.61 -40.44 -16.35
C ALA A 63 0.21 -39.16 -16.62
N GLY A 64 0.68 -38.95 -17.85
CA GLY A 64 1.40 -37.75 -18.25
C GLY A 64 0.58 -36.48 -18.08
N VAL A 65 -0.68 -36.49 -18.52
CA VAL A 65 -1.63 -35.38 -18.33
C VAL A 65 -1.88 -35.14 -16.84
N GLY A 66 -2.05 -36.20 -16.04
CA GLY A 66 -2.23 -36.09 -14.60
C GLY A 66 -1.04 -35.44 -13.89
N VAL A 67 0.19 -35.83 -14.23
CA VAL A 67 1.41 -35.23 -13.68
C VAL A 67 1.53 -33.77 -14.12
N ALA A 68 1.30 -33.45 -15.39
CA ALA A 68 1.33 -32.08 -15.88
C ALA A 68 0.30 -31.18 -15.17
N ALA A 69 -0.94 -31.67 -15.00
CA ALA A 69 -1.99 -30.98 -14.27
C ALA A 69 -1.63 -30.79 -12.78
N MET A 70 -1.02 -31.79 -12.14
CA MET A 70 -0.57 -31.69 -10.75
C MET A 70 0.53 -30.62 -10.59
N VAL A 71 1.51 -30.59 -11.50
CA VAL A 71 2.59 -29.58 -11.51
C VAL A 71 2.01 -28.19 -11.74
N ALA A 72 1.12 -28.04 -12.74
CA ALA A 72 0.46 -26.77 -13.03
C ALA A 72 -0.36 -26.26 -11.82
N ALA A 73 -1.15 -27.14 -11.20
CA ALA A 73 -1.93 -26.78 -10.01
C ALA A 73 -1.03 -26.39 -8.82
N ARG A 74 0.14 -27.03 -8.68
CA ARG A 74 1.12 -26.68 -7.65
C ARG A 74 1.72 -25.28 -7.88
N LEU A 75 2.14 -24.97 -9.10
CA LEU A 75 2.65 -23.65 -9.48
C LEU A 75 1.61 -22.55 -9.22
N VAL A 76 0.37 -22.74 -9.72
CA VAL A 76 -0.71 -21.77 -9.55
C VAL A 76 -1.00 -21.50 -8.07
N ARG A 77 -1.06 -22.56 -7.25
CA ARG A 77 -1.29 -22.42 -5.80
C ARG A 77 -0.12 -21.74 -5.09
N GLN A 78 1.13 -21.98 -5.50
CA GLN A 78 2.31 -21.36 -4.91
C GLN A 78 2.33 -19.85 -5.20
N THR A 79 2.18 -19.46 -6.46
CA THR A 79 2.17 -18.04 -6.87
C THR A 79 0.99 -17.28 -6.27
N GLY A 80 -0.21 -17.88 -6.29
CA GLY A 80 -1.41 -17.26 -5.71
C GLY A 80 -1.27 -16.97 -4.21
N ARG A 81 -0.65 -17.88 -3.45
CA ARG A 81 -0.38 -17.65 -2.01
C ARG A 81 0.59 -16.50 -1.77
N PHE A 82 1.65 -16.41 -2.58
CA PHE A 82 2.63 -15.33 -2.46
C PHE A 82 2.01 -13.96 -2.77
N LEU A 83 1.21 -13.86 -3.84
CA LEU A 83 0.50 -12.62 -4.18
C LEU A 83 -0.47 -12.19 -3.07
N HIS A 84 -1.18 -13.14 -2.46
CA HIS A 84 -2.06 -12.83 -1.32
C HIS A 84 -1.28 -12.33 -0.10
N HIS A 85 -0.08 -12.87 0.12
CA HIS A 85 0.81 -12.41 1.19
C HIS A 85 1.35 -11.00 0.91
N LEU A 86 1.76 -10.72 -0.33
CA LEU A 86 2.15 -9.37 -0.76
C LEU A 86 1.03 -8.35 -0.55
N GLY A 87 -0.20 -8.67 -0.97
CA GLY A 87 -1.35 -7.80 -0.77
C GLY A 87 -1.54 -7.44 0.70
N ARG A 88 -1.50 -8.44 1.59
CA ARG A 88 -1.60 -8.22 3.05
C ARG A 88 -0.46 -7.38 3.62
N THR A 89 0.77 -7.52 3.11
CA THR A 89 1.90 -6.68 3.55
C THR A 89 1.74 -5.25 3.07
N LEU A 90 1.29 -5.03 1.84
CA LEU A 90 1.00 -3.70 1.34
C LEU A 90 -0.16 -3.02 2.10
N GLU A 91 -1.19 -3.78 2.50
CA GLU A 91 -2.25 -3.28 3.39
C GLU A 91 -1.74 -2.89 4.79
N ARG A 92 -0.66 -3.53 5.28
CA ARG A 92 0.00 -3.12 6.52
C ARG A 92 0.79 -1.83 6.32
N TYR A 93 1.51 -1.72 5.20
CA TYR A 93 2.24 -0.50 4.84
C TYR A 93 1.30 0.71 4.72
N ALA A 94 0.14 0.52 4.09
CA ALA A 94 -0.90 1.55 4.00
C ALA A 94 -1.45 2.01 5.37
N ARG A 95 -1.36 1.14 6.40
CA ARG A 95 -1.74 1.46 7.79
C ARG A 95 -0.57 1.98 8.64
N GLY A 96 0.60 2.21 8.05
CA GLY A 96 1.79 2.71 8.74
C GLY A 96 2.66 1.64 9.41
N ASP A 97 2.29 0.36 9.33
CA ASP A 97 3.11 -0.75 9.84
C ASP A 97 4.14 -1.19 8.79
N LEU A 98 5.24 -0.41 8.69
CA LEU A 98 6.33 -0.61 7.74
C LEU A 98 7.42 -1.57 8.24
N GLY A 99 7.28 -2.10 9.47
CA GLY A 99 8.30 -2.97 10.08
C GLY A 99 8.32 -4.39 9.51
N HIS A 100 7.25 -4.81 8.84
CA HIS A 100 7.11 -6.16 8.29
C HIS A 100 7.75 -6.27 6.92
N LYS A 101 8.71 -7.18 6.75
CA LYS A 101 9.37 -7.44 5.45
C LYS A 101 8.74 -8.63 4.76
N VAL A 102 8.62 -8.55 3.43
CA VAL A 102 8.22 -9.68 2.60
C VAL A 102 9.39 -10.68 2.54
N PRO A 103 9.17 -11.97 2.85
CA PRO A 103 10.20 -12.99 2.67
C PRO A 103 10.54 -13.18 1.19
N LEU A 104 11.79 -13.51 0.88
CA LEU A 104 12.25 -13.78 -0.49
C LEU A 104 11.87 -15.21 -0.89
N PRO A 105 10.95 -15.42 -1.85
CA PRO A 105 10.64 -16.75 -2.37
C PRO A 105 11.73 -17.27 -3.32
N ASP A 106 11.77 -18.58 -3.57
CA ASP A 106 12.80 -19.21 -4.40
C ASP A 106 12.81 -18.79 -5.89
N PRO A 107 11.65 -18.60 -6.57
CA PRO A 107 11.66 -18.14 -7.96
C PRO A 107 12.19 -16.71 -8.07
N GLU A 108 13.18 -16.51 -8.94
CA GLU A 108 13.92 -15.25 -9.09
C GLU A 108 12.98 -14.07 -9.36
N GLU A 109 11.98 -14.25 -10.20
CA GLU A 109 11.01 -13.20 -10.56
C GLU A 109 10.18 -12.76 -9.34
N LEU A 110 9.83 -13.71 -8.46
CA LEU A 110 9.10 -13.41 -7.24
C LEU A 110 10.01 -12.80 -6.17
N ALA A 111 11.28 -13.21 -6.12
CA ALA A 111 12.29 -12.63 -5.25
C ALA A 111 12.57 -11.16 -5.60
N GLU A 112 12.65 -10.84 -6.89
CA GLU A 112 12.81 -9.46 -7.38
C GLU A 112 11.62 -8.59 -6.95
N LEU A 113 10.40 -9.10 -7.10
CA LEU A 113 9.18 -8.41 -6.67
C LEU A 113 9.15 -8.20 -5.14
N ALA A 114 9.47 -9.23 -4.34
CA ALA A 114 9.59 -9.11 -2.89
C ALA A 114 10.63 -8.05 -2.50
N SER A 115 11.78 -8.03 -3.18
CA SER A 115 12.84 -7.04 -2.98
C SER A 115 12.36 -5.62 -3.30
N ALA A 116 11.62 -5.43 -4.41
CA ALA A 116 11.03 -4.14 -4.76
C ALA A 116 10.07 -3.63 -3.69
N VAL A 117 9.19 -4.50 -3.16
CA VAL A 117 8.27 -4.15 -2.07
C VAL A 117 9.03 -3.80 -0.78
N ASN A 118 10.06 -4.57 -0.44
CA ASN A 118 10.90 -4.26 0.73
C ASN A 118 11.64 -2.92 0.57
N ARG A 119 12.14 -2.60 -0.63
CA ARG A 119 12.75 -1.28 -0.92
C ARG A 119 11.73 -0.16 -0.74
N LEU A 120 10.49 -0.35 -1.21
CA LEU A 120 9.40 0.61 -1.00
C LEU A 120 9.11 0.81 0.50
N GLY A 121 8.98 -0.28 1.26
CA GLY A 121 8.75 -0.22 2.71
C GLY A 121 9.85 0.57 3.44
N ASN A 122 11.12 0.27 3.15
CA ASN A 122 12.26 1.00 3.73
C ASN A 122 12.26 2.48 3.31
N ALA A 123 11.97 2.80 2.05
CA ALA A 123 11.96 4.18 1.57
C ALA A 123 10.86 5.00 2.26
N LEU A 124 9.67 4.44 2.44
CA LEU A 124 8.58 5.06 3.19
C LEU A 124 8.98 5.28 4.66
N GLN A 125 9.59 4.28 5.30
CA GLN A 125 9.99 4.37 6.69
C GLN A 125 11.02 5.48 6.90
N SER A 126 12.05 5.54 6.05
CA SER A 126 13.07 6.58 6.10
C SER A 126 12.47 7.98 5.87
N ARG A 127 11.53 8.13 4.93
CA ARG A 127 10.85 9.42 4.68
C ARG A 127 10.01 9.85 5.87
N MET A 128 9.28 8.95 6.51
CA MET A 128 8.51 9.26 7.71
C MET A 128 9.41 9.66 8.87
N GLN A 129 10.50 8.93 9.11
CA GLN A 129 11.48 9.27 10.14
C GLN A 129 12.09 10.65 9.90
N GLU A 130 12.40 10.99 8.65
CA GLU A 130 12.89 12.31 8.28
C GLU A 130 11.86 13.42 8.59
N LEU A 131 10.59 13.22 8.21
CA LEU A 131 9.53 14.17 8.51
C LEU A 131 9.33 14.38 10.02
N VAL A 132 9.34 13.29 10.80
CA VAL A 132 9.26 13.36 12.26
C VAL A 132 10.46 14.09 12.85
N ARG A 133 11.67 13.84 12.35
CA ARG A 133 12.87 14.54 12.79
C ARG A 133 12.77 16.04 12.50
N GLN A 134 12.41 16.43 11.28
CA GLN A 134 12.25 17.82 10.89
C GLN A 134 11.15 18.52 11.71
N TRP A 135 10.06 17.84 11.99
CA TRP A 135 8.99 18.36 12.84
C TRP A 135 9.48 18.58 14.28
N ASN A 136 10.13 17.57 14.88
CA ASN A 136 10.71 17.69 16.21
C ASN A 136 11.77 18.78 16.31
N GLU A 137 12.62 18.93 15.29
CA GLU A 137 13.65 19.97 15.23
C GLU A 137 13.02 21.37 15.19
N ARG A 138 12.01 21.59 14.34
CA ARG A 138 11.27 22.86 14.29
C ARG A 138 10.59 23.17 15.61
N GLU A 139 9.93 22.19 16.21
CA GLU A 139 9.26 22.35 17.50
C GLU A 139 10.27 22.62 18.62
N ALA A 140 11.41 21.95 18.63
CA ALA A 140 12.47 22.18 19.61
C ALA A 140 13.08 23.58 19.49
N ILE A 141 13.31 24.06 18.26
CA ILE A 141 13.77 25.44 18.01
C ILE A 141 12.76 26.42 18.59
N LEU A 142 11.48 26.32 18.18
CA LEU A 142 10.42 27.21 18.66
C LEU A 142 10.23 27.15 20.18
N ALA A 143 10.33 25.97 20.79
CA ALA A 143 10.18 25.78 22.23
C ALA A 143 11.37 26.33 23.03
N SER A 144 12.57 26.39 22.43
CA SER A 144 13.77 26.94 23.07
C SER A 144 13.89 28.47 22.97
N MET A 145 13.10 29.11 22.11
CA MET A 145 13.08 30.57 21.98
C MET A 145 12.49 31.22 23.23
N ALA A 146 13.15 32.26 23.73
CA ALA A 146 12.60 33.10 24.79
C ALA A 146 11.52 34.05 24.26
N GLU A 147 11.59 34.39 22.97
CA GLU A 147 10.57 35.20 22.30
C GLU A 147 9.30 34.40 22.06
N GLY A 148 8.15 35.02 22.32
CA GLY A 148 6.86 34.44 22.00
C GLY A 148 6.57 34.56 20.50
N VAL A 149 6.30 33.44 19.83
CA VAL A 149 5.89 33.41 18.42
C VAL A 149 4.43 33.02 18.35
N LEU A 150 3.63 33.78 17.60
CA LEU A 150 2.20 33.59 17.38
C LEU A 150 1.88 33.77 15.89
N ALA A 151 1.28 32.78 15.25
CA ALA A 151 0.80 32.88 13.88
C ALA A 151 -0.73 32.89 13.85
N VAL A 152 -1.31 33.74 13.01
CA VAL A 152 -2.75 33.83 12.76
C VAL A 152 -3.04 33.77 11.27
N ASP A 153 -4.24 33.30 10.90
CA ASP A 153 -4.73 33.32 9.51
C ASP A 153 -5.32 34.69 9.12
N GLN A 154 -5.89 34.76 7.90
CA GLN A 154 -6.55 35.97 7.40
C GLN A 154 -7.81 36.38 8.19
N ASP A 155 -8.44 35.43 8.89
CA ASP A 155 -9.63 35.63 9.72
C ASP A 155 -9.27 35.90 11.20
N GLU A 156 -8.00 36.23 11.48
CA GLU A 156 -7.45 36.43 12.82
C GLU A 156 -7.58 35.21 13.75
N ARG A 157 -7.66 33.99 13.19
CA ARG A 157 -7.66 32.75 13.99
C ARG A 157 -6.23 32.26 14.20
N ILE A 158 -5.95 31.78 15.40
CA ILE A 158 -4.61 31.31 15.76
C ILE A 158 -4.29 30.02 15.01
N LEU A 159 -3.27 30.07 14.15
CA LEU A 159 -2.72 28.92 13.42
C LEU A 159 -1.74 28.14 14.28
N SER A 160 -0.82 28.83 14.95
CA SER A 160 0.22 28.22 15.78
C SER A 160 0.78 29.20 16.80
N ARG A 161 1.49 28.66 17.79
CA ARG A 161 2.26 29.44 18.77
C ARG A 161 3.30 28.56 19.46
N ASN A 162 4.38 29.16 19.94
CA ASN A 162 5.38 28.46 20.74
C ASN A 162 5.08 28.49 22.26
N ALA A 163 5.93 27.81 23.04
CA ALA A 163 5.82 27.75 24.49
C ALA A 163 5.95 29.15 25.14
N ALA A 164 6.92 29.96 24.70
CA ALA A 164 7.09 31.32 25.22
C ALA A 164 5.85 32.20 24.97
N ALA A 165 5.21 32.13 23.80
CA ALA A 165 3.95 32.85 23.56
C ALA A 165 2.83 32.35 24.48
N ALA A 166 2.75 31.04 24.76
CA ALA A 166 1.79 30.52 25.73
C ALA A 166 1.94 31.17 27.11
N GLU A 167 3.18 31.27 27.59
CA GLU A 167 3.52 31.84 28.89
C GLU A 167 3.33 33.36 28.91
N LEU A 168 3.87 34.06 27.92
CA LEU A 168 3.80 35.51 27.82
C LEU A 168 2.37 36.02 27.71
N ILE A 169 1.51 35.33 26.94
CA ILE A 169 0.13 35.77 26.71
C ILE A 169 -0.87 35.07 27.65
N GLY A 170 -0.42 34.07 28.42
CA GLY A 170 -1.18 33.49 29.53
C GLY A 170 -2.28 32.53 29.08
N VAL A 171 -2.01 31.74 28.04
CA VAL A 171 -2.99 30.86 27.39
C VAL A 171 -2.58 29.40 27.50
N SER A 172 -3.50 28.52 27.91
CA SER A 172 -3.26 27.06 28.02
C SER A 172 -3.07 26.39 26.66
N ARG A 173 -2.16 25.39 26.57
CA ARG A 173 -1.70 24.74 25.31
C ARG A 173 -2.86 24.25 24.43
N GLU A 174 -3.89 23.67 25.02
CA GLU A 174 -4.98 22.99 24.31
C GLU A 174 -6.10 23.90 23.79
N GLN A 175 -6.18 25.17 24.21
CA GLN A 175 -7.40 25.99 24.01
C GLN A 175 -7.27 27.14 23.01
N ALA A 176 -6.12 27.32 22.34
CA ALA A 176 -5.85 28.52 21.54
C ALA A 176 -6.02 28.32 20.02
N VAL A 177 -5.58 27.18 19.47
CA VAL A 177 -5.50 26.95 18.01
C VAL A 177 -6.90 26.85 17.41
N GLY A 178 -7.12 27.53 16.27
CA GLY A 178 -8.40 27.58 15.54
C GLY A 178 -9.42 28.59 16.08
N ARG A 179 -9.16 29.19 17.24
CA ARG A 179 -10.00 30.25 17.82
C ARG A 179 -9.53 31.63 17.39
N SER A 180 -10.45 32.60 17.41
CA SER A 180 -10.10 33.99 17.13
C SER A 180 -9.13 34.53 18.19
N LEU A 181 -8.13 35.30 17.75
CA LEU A 181 -7.20 36.00 18.62
C LEU A 181 -7.91 36.82 19.69
N GLN A 182 -9.05 37.42 19.35
CA GLN A 182 -9.83 38.27 20.24
C GLN A 182 -10.48 37.49 21.39
N GLU A 183 -10.84 36.22 21.16
CA GLU A 183 -11.36 35.33 22.19
C GLU A 183 -10.28 34.89 23.18
N VAL A 184 -9.06 34.74 22.68
CA VAL A 184 -7.95 34.12 23.39
C VAL A 184 -7.13 35.15 24.16
N VAL A 185 -6.87 36.31 23.54
CA VAL A 185 -6.05 37.38 24.10
C VAL A 185 -6.87 38.66 24.17
N ARG A 186 -7.21 39.07 25.38
CA ARG A 186 -7.93 40.32 25.65
C ARG A 186 -6.98 41.51 25.74
N ASN A 187 -6.21 41.75 24.67
CA ASN A 187 -5.34 42.91 24.57
C ASN A 187 -5.62 43.71 23.28
N PRO A 188 -6.16 44.94 23.37
CA PRO A 188 -6.53 45.72 22.19
C PRO A 188 -5.33 46.25 21.41
N ALA A 189 -4.12 46.34 22.00
CA ALA A 189 -2.92 46.71 21.26
C ALA A 189 -2.46 45.55 20.36
N LEU A 190 -2.44 44.32 20.88
CA LEU A 190 -2.10 43.13 20.09
C LEU A 190 -3.08 42.90 18.93
N GLN A 191 -4.38 43.03 19.20
CA GLN A 191 -5.42 42.88 18.19
C GLN A 191 -5.26 43.93 17.09
N ARG A 192 -5.06 45.21 17.45
CA ARG A 192 -4.82 46.28 16.47
C ARG A 192 -3.57 46.04 15.64
N LEU A 193 -2.47 45.58 16.25
CA LEU A 193 -1.24 45.24 15.53
C LEU A 193 -1.51 44.19 14.46
N VAL A 194 -2.18 43.09 14.82
CA VAL A 194 -2.51 42.01 13.89
C VAL A 194 -3.43 42.50 12.77
N SER A 195 -4.53 43.18 13.10
CA SER A 195 -5.44 43.72 12.09
C SER A 195 -4.72 44.73 11.17
N ASP A 196 -3.77 45.51 11.70
CA ASP A 196 -2.98 46.47 10.92
C ASP A 196 -2.02 45.77 9.94
N VAL A 197 -1.35 44.70 10.36
CA VAL A 197 -0.48 43.89 9.49
C VAL A 197 -1.30 43.25 8.38
N LEU A 198 -2.44 42.64 8.70
CA LEU A 198 -3.31 41.99 7.73
C LEU A 198 -3.90 42.99 6.72
N ARG A 199 -4.38 44.15 7.18
CA ARG A 199 -4.97 45.19 6.31
C ARG A 199 -3.94 45.91 5.45
N ARG A 200 -2.79 46.27 6.02
CA ARG A 200 -1.75 47.04 5.30
C ARG A 200 -0.80 46.15 4.50
N GLN A 201 -0.82 44.84 4.74
CA GLN A 201 0.14 43.88 4.19
C GLN A 201 1.60 44.34 4.37
N ALA A 202 1.88 44.93 5.53
CA ALA A 202 3.18 45.50 5.87
C ALA A 202 3.53 45.17 7.32
N ALA A 203 4.83 45.08 7.59
CA ALA A 203 5.30 44.88 8.95
C ALA A 203 4.89 46.07 9.84
N ALA A 204 4.51 45.76 11.07
CA ALA A 204 4.17 46.75 12.10
C ALA A 204 4.75 46.31 13.43
N SER A 205 4.91 47.24 14.36
CA SER A 205 5.38 46.95 15.71
C SER A 205 4.70 47.86 16.72
N ASP A 206 4.42 47.36 17.91
CA ASP A 206 3.83 48.13 19.00
C ASP A 206 4.35 47.65 20.36
N GLU A 207 4.33 48.54 21.36
CA GLU A 207 4.60 48.16 22.74
C GLU A 207 3.28 47.78 23.44
N ILE A 208 3.27 46.58 24.00
CA ILE A 208 2.08 45.97 24.58
C ILE A 208 2.33 45.72 26.06
N GLN A 209 1.46 46.30 26.89
CA GLN A 209 1.44 45.99 28.31
C GLN A 209 0.41 44.88 28.58
N LEU A 210 0.88 43.79 29.18
CA LEU A 210 0.01 42.71 29.63
C LEU A 210 -0.19 42.82 31.15
N LEU A 211 -1.45 43.00 31.52
CA LEU A 211 -1.91 43.07 32.91
C LEU A 211 -2.35 41.67 33.40
N GLN A 212 -1.45 40.69 33.28
CA GLN A 212 -1.76 39.31 33.72
C GLN A 212 -1.83 39.18 35.23
N SER A 213 -1.07 40.00 35.97
CA SER A 213 -1.16 40.15 37.41
C SER A 213 -1.11 41.64 37.75
N PRO A 214 -1.95 42.14 38.68
CA PRO A 214 -1.93 43.54 39.12
C PRO A 214 -0.59 43.98 39.72
N GLU A 215 0.21 43.03 40.22
CA GLU A 215 1.46 43.32 40.94
C GLU A 215 2.71 43.34 40.05
N GLU A 216 2.67 42.71 38.86
CA GLU A 216 3.82 42.62 37.94
C GLU A 216 3.37 42.84 36.48
N PRO A 217 3.23 44.10 36.02
CA PRO A 217 2.93 44.37 34.63
C PRO A 217 4.10 43.94 33.75
N ARG A 218 3.83 43.09 32.76
CA ARG A 218 4.83 42.71 31.75
C ARG A 218 4.78 43.70 30.58
N LEU A 219 5.95 44.18 30.18
CA LEU A 219 6.10 45.02 29.00
C LEU A 219 6.64 44.18 27.86
N LEU A 220 5.83 44.00 26.82
CA LEU A 220 6.21 43.26 25.62
C LEU A 220 6.38 44.22 24.45
N HIS A 221 7.39 43.97 23.62
CA HIS A 221 7.46 44.56 22.29
C HIS A 221 7.00 43.54 21.26
N ALA A 222 5.89 43.85 20.58
CA ALA A 222 5.29 42.98 19.60
C ALA A 222 5.63 43.46 18.20
N GLN A 223 6.18 42.58 17.38
CA GLN A 223 6.50 42.84 15.98
C GLN A 223 5.70 41.88 15.11
N GLY A 224 4.86 42.43 14.25
CA GLY A 224 4.04 41.70 13.31
C GLY A 224 4.58 41.78 11.89
N SER A 225 4.55 40.67 11.16
CA SER A 225 4.87 40.58 9.74
C SER A 225 3.82 39.75 9.00
N VAL A 226 3.73 39.94 7.68
CA VAL A 226 2.83 39.14 6.84
C VAL A 226 3.38 37.72 6.72
N LEU A 227 2.52 36.74 6.94
CA LEU A 227 2.81 35.34 6.69
C LEU A 227 2.38 34.99 5.26
N TYR A 228 3.28 34.40 4.47
CA TYR A 228 3.00 33.99 3.09
C TYR A 228 2.92 32.47 2.98
N ASP A 229 2.07 31.98 2.08
CA ASP A 229 2.04 30.56 1.72
C ASP A 229 3.17 30.18 0.73
N ALA A 230 3.21 28.91 0.33
CA ALA A 230 4.22 28.40 -0.61
C ALA A 230 4.11 28.99 -2.03
N ALA A 231 2.99 29.64 -2.36
CA ALA A 231 2.75 30.31 -3.64
C ALA A 231 2.90 31.83 -3.54
N GLU A 232 3.53 32.32 -2.46
CA GLU A 232 3.75 33.74 -2.16
C GLU A 232 2.46 34.56 -1.99
N ASN A 233 1.34 33.91 -1.71
CA ASN A 233 0.11 34.62 -1.37
C ASN A 233 0.09 34.94 0.13
N PRO A 234 -0.40 36.13 0.53
CA PRO A 234 -0.63 36.44 1.94
C PRO A 234 -1.57 35.40 2.56
N HIS A 235 -1.13 34.71 3.60
CA HIS A 235 -1.86 33.65 4.27
C HIS A 235 -2.25 34.02 5.72
N GLY A 236 -1.70 35.10 6.25
CA GLY A 236 -2.00 35.57 7.59
C GLY A 236 -0.95 36.53 8.13
N ALA A 237 -0.76 36.53 9.45
CA ALA A 237 0.26 37.32 10.13
C ALA A 237 1.06 36.48 11.13
N LEU A 238 2.36 36.79 11.24
CA LEU A 238 3.26 36.26 12.25
C LEU A 238 3.59 37.38 13.24
N VAL A 239 3.40 37.15 14.53
CA VAL A 239 3.74 38.08 15.60
C VAL A 239 4.82 37.49 16.48
N VAL A 240 5.88 38.25 16.69
CA VAL A 240 6.97 37.95 17.61
C VAL A 240 6.88 38.89 18.81
N LEU A 241 6.91 38.34 20.01
CA LEU A 241 6.76 39.01 21.30
C LEU A 241 8.08 38.95 22.05
N HIS A 242 8.69 40.10 22.30
CA HIS A 242 9.91 40.22 23.09
C HIS A 242 9.56 40.75 24.48
N ASP A 243 9.99 40.06 25.54
CA ASP A 243 9.83 40.55 26.91
C ASP A 243 10.90 41.62 27.22
N LEU A 244 10.46 42.87 27.37
CA LEU A 244 11.31 44.00 27.71
C LEU A 244 11.24 44.36 29.20
N THR A 245 10.52 43.60 30.02
CA THR A 245 10.24 43.92 31.43
C THR A 245 11.54 44.15 32.21
N ARG A 246 12.49 43.21 32.15
CA ARG A 246 13.77 43.31 32.85
C ARG A 246 14.65 44.44 32.33
N LEU A 247 14.68 44.63 31.01
CA LEU A 247 15.44 45.70 30.38
C LEU A 247 14.92 47.08 30.83
N LYS A 248 13.60 47.25 30.88
CA LYS A 248 12.97 48.49 31.31
C LYS A 248 13.15 48.76 32.80
N GLN A 249 13.09 47.73 33.64
CA GLN A 249 13.41 47.85 35.07
C GLN A 249 14.84 48.35 35.30
N LEU A 250 15.82 47.80 34.57
CA LEU A 250 17.22 48.25 34.66
C LEU A 250 17.40 49.69 34.17
N GLU A 251 16.70 50.07 33.11
CA GLU A 251 16.70 51.45 32.61
C GLU A 251 16.14 52.43 33.65
N ASN A 252 15.04 52.05 34.32
CA ASN A 252 14.42 52.86 35.36
C ASN A 252 15.34 53.01 36.58
N VAL A 253 15.91 51.91 37.10
CA VAL A 253 16.86 51.96 38.23
C VAL A 253 18.06 52.85 37.91
N ARG A 254 18.60 52.77 36.69
CA ARG A 254 19.68 53.66 36.25
C ARG A 254 19.26 55.12 36.22
N ARG A 255 18.07 55.44 35.71
CA ARG A 255 17.54 56.81 35.67
C ARG A 255 17.34 57.37 37.08
N ASP A 256 16.77 56.57 37.98
CA ASP A 256 16.52 56.96 39.38
C ASP A 256 17.84 57.22 40.12
N PHE A 257 18.87 56.39 39.89
CA PHE A 257 20.20 56.62 40.45
C PHE A 257 20.80 57.96 39.99
N VAL A 258 20.77 58.25 38.68
CA VAL A 258 21.30 59.50 38.13
C VAL A 258 20.53 60.71 38.65
N ALA A 259 19.21 60.59 38.77
CA ALA A 259 18.36 61.64 39.34
C ALA A 259 18.70 61.89 40.81
N ASN A 260 18.80 60.84 41.63
CA ASN A 260 19.10 60.96 43.06
C ASN A 260 20.49 61.58 43.30
N VAL A 261 21.52 61.12 42.60
CA VAL A 261 22.87 61.70 42.71
C VAL A 261 22.88 63.18 42.29
N SER A 262 22.12 63.54 41.25
CA SER A 262 22.01 64.93 40.82
C SER A 262 21.29 65.81 41.83
N HIS A 263 20.30 65.27 42.55
CA HIS A 263 19.58 65.97 43.60
C HIS A 263 20.45 66.19 44.84
N GLU A 264 21.18 65.18 45.32
CA GLU A 264 22.08 65.33 46.47
C GLU A 264 23.28 66.26 46.21
N LEU A 265 23.74 66.37 44.97
CA LEU A 265 24.80 67.32 44.60
C LEU A 265 24.32 68.78 44.45
N LYS A 266 23.02 69.01 44.20
CA LYS A 266 22.44 70.35 43.98
C LYS A 266 21.89 71.01 45.25
N THR A 267 21.50 70.22 46.24
CA THR A 267 21.10 70.70 47.56
C THR A 267 22.05 70.10 48.60
N PRO A 268 23.24 70.71 48.81
CA PRO A 268 24.16 70.30 49.87
C PRO A 268 23.60 70.57 51.26
#